data_AF-A0A5N5CTV9-F1
#
_entry.id   AF-A0A5N5CTV9-F1
#
_cell.length_a   1.000
_cell.length_b   1.000
_cell.length_c   1.000
_cell.angle_alpha   90.00
_cell.angle_beta   90.00
_cell.angle_gamma   90.00
#
_symmetry.space_group_name_H-M   'P 1'
#
loop_
_entity.id
_entity.type
_entity.pdbx_description
1 polymer ?
#
loop_
_entity_poly.entity_id
_entity_poly.type
_entity_poly.pdbx_seq_one_letter_code
_entity_poly.pdbx_strand_id
1 'polypeptide(L)' 'MLKLPPDHTATTPLIMGHEIAGRIINSNNNYPALPPGTPVLIDPRLICSTCPQCTAFSSSSAAPDEDE' A
#
# COMPACT_ATOMS: atom_id res chain seq x y z
N MET A 1 -0.35 14.61 22.23
CA MET A 1 -1.36 13.94 21.37
C MET A 1 -1.28 14.57 20.00
N LEU A 2 -0.85 13.83 18.98
CA LEU A 2 -0.81 14.34 17.60
C LEU A 2 -2.25 14.57 17.15
N LYS A 3 -2.62 15.81 16.84
CA LYS A 3 -3.95 16.13 16.31
C LYS A 3 -3.99 15.62 14.88
N LEU A 4 -4.85 14.63 14.61
CA LEU A 4 -5.06 14.14 13.25
C LEU A 4 -5.69 15.27 12.39
N PRO A 5 -5.37 15.35 11.09
CA PRO A 5 -6.05 16.24 10.16
C PRO A 5 -7.58 16.06 10.26
N PRO A 6 -8.37 17.15 10.14
CA PRO A 6 -9.82 17.12 10.38
C PRO A 6 -10.61 16.25 9.39
N ASP A 7 -10.00 15.84 8.29
CA ASP A 7 -10.56 14.98 7.23
C ASP A 7 -10.17 13.50 7.35
N HIS A 8 -9.36 13.14 8.35
CA HIS A 8 -8.96 11.75 8.57
C HIS A 8 -9.92 11.02 9.53
N THR A 9 -10.39 9.83 9.13
CA THR A 9 -11.40 9.06 9.88
C THR A 9 -10.83 8.15 10.98
N ALA A 10 -9.51 8.12 11.19
CA ALA A 10 -8.95 7.23 12.20
C ALA A 10 -9.25 7.68 13.64
N THR A 11 -9.45 6.69 14.50
CA THR A 11 -9.74 6.86 15.93
C THR A 11 -8.62 6.29 16.78
N THR A 12 -8.42 6.82 17.99
CA THR A 12 -7.36 6.37 18.91
C THR A 12 -7.85 5.25 19.83
N PRO A 13 -6.97 4.30 20.23
CA PRO A 13 -5.54 4.24 19.93
C PRO A 13 -5.24 3.78 18.49
N LEU A 14 -4.26 4.41 17.84
CA LEU A 14 -3.89 4.18 16.45
C LEU A 14 -2.40 3.79 16.37
N ILE A 15 -2.08 2.75 15.59
CA ILE A 15 -0.72 2.46 15.15
C ILE A 15 -0.51 3.19 13.81
N MET A 16 0.45 4.10 13.77
CA MET A 16 0.78 4.87 12.56
C MET A 16 1.76 4.12 11.66
N GLY A 17 1.85 4.53 10.40
CA GLY A 17 2.82 4.03 9.42
C GLY A 17 2.19 3.89 8.04
N HIS A 18 2.79 4.48 7.02
CA HIS A 18 2.36 4.37 5.62
C HIS A 18 3.48 3.95 4.68
N GLU A 19 4.71 3.81 5.20
CA GLU A 19 5.87 3.29 4.49
C GLU A 19 6.34 2.03 5.23
N ILE A 20 6.04 0.87 4.65
CA ILE A 20 6.24 -0.41 5.33
C ILE A 20 6.78 -1.42 4.31
N ALA A 21 7.88 -2.07 4.67
CA ALA A 21 8.43 -3.20 3.94
C ALA A 21 8.71 -4.35 4.91
N GLY A 22 8.65 -5.59 4.42
CA GLY A 22 8.83 -6.76 5.26
C GLY A 22 8.80 -8.06 4.50
N ARG A 23 8.52 -9.16 5.22
CA ARG A 23 8.37 -10.50 4.64
C ARG A 23 7.05 -11.11 5.08
N ILE A 24 6.40 -11.84 4.19
CA ILE A 24 5.18 -12.57 4.52
C ILE A 24 5.49 -13.63 5.59
N ILE A 25 4.76 -13.64 6.70
CA ILE A 25 4.91 -14.65 7.76
C ILE A 25 3.89 -15.78 7.55
N ASN A 26 2.67 -15.44 7.14
CA ASN A 26 1.59 -16.36 6.81
C ASN A 26 0.65 -15.70 5.79
N SER A 27 0.11 -16.48 4.85
CA SER A 27 -0.90 -16.05 3.87
C SER A 27 -2.16 -16.91 4.05
N ASN A 28 -3.19 -16.36 4.69
CA ASN A 28 -4.48 -17.04 4.79
C ASN A 28 -5.25 -16.85 3.47
N ASN A 29 -5.53 -17.93 2.72
CA ASN A 29 -6.45 -18.16 1.58
C ASN A 29 -6.89 -17.00 0.64
N ASN A 30 -6.28 -15.82 0.70
CA ASN A 30 -6.58 -14.68 -0.14
C ASN A 30 -5.71 -14.77 -1.39
N TYR A 31 -6.35 -14.78 -2.55
CA TYR A 31 -5.70 -14.96 -3.83
C TYR A 31 -5.25 -13.62 -4.45
N PRO A 32 -4.05 -13.56 -5.05
CA PRO A 32 -3.00 -14.59 -5.05
C PRO A 32 -2.24 -14.61 -3.70
N ALA A 33 -2.10 -15.80 -3.11
CA ALA A 33 -1.34 -15.95 -1.87
C ALA A 33 0.17 -15.94 -2.17
N LEU A 34 0.90 -15.00 -1.57
CA LEU A 34 2.36 -14.97 -1.63
C LEU A 34 2.95 -15.96 -0.62
N PRO A 35 3.98 -16.74 -0.98
CA PRO A 35 4.63 -17.67 -0.05
C PRO A 35 5.21 -16.97 1.20
N PRO A 36 5.25 -17.64 2.37
CA PRO A 36 6.02 -17.16 3.51
C PRO A 36 7.49 -16.88 3.14
N GLY A 37 8.06 -15.81 3.69
CA GLY A 37 9.40 -15.31 3.40
C GLY A 37 9.49 -14.34 2.22
N THR A 38 8.46 -14.26 1.37
CA THR A 38 8.41 -13.34 0.23
C THR A 38 8.60 -11.90 0.69
N PRO A 39 9.60 -11.15 0.16
CA PRO A 39 9.76 -9.74 0.47
C PRO A 39 8.62 -8.93 -0.16
N VAL A 40 8.06 -8.00 0.60
CA VAL A 40 6.93 -7.16 0.18
C VAL A 40 7.11 -5.73 0.65
N LEU A 41 6.53 -4.81 -0.12
CA LEU A 41 6.25 -3.43 0.29
C LEU A 41 4.72 -3.28 0.36
N ILE A 42 4.23 -2.59 1.39
CA ILE A 42 2.80 -2.30 1.54
C ILE A 42 2.50 -1.00 0.81
N ASP A 43 1.70 -1.08 -0.25
CA ASP A 43 1.11 0.08 -0.91
C ASP A 43 -0.24 0.40 -0.24
N PRO A 44 -0.39 1.55 0.45
CA PRO A 44 -1.64 1.90 1.10
C PRO A 44 -2.77 2.27 0.12
N ARG A 45 -2.51 2.28 -1.19
CA ARG A 45 -3.55 2.49 -2.22
C ARG A 45 -4.40 1.23 -2.38
N LEU A 46 -5.71 1.42 -2.44
CA LEU A 46 -6.64 0.35 -2.80
C LEU A 46 -6.64 0.15 -4.32
N ILE A 47 -6.05 -0.96 -4.77
CA ILE A 47 -5.95 -1.32 -6.20
C ILE A 47 -6.88 -2.51 -6.47
N CYS A 48 -7.92 -2.31 -7.29
CA CYS A 48 -8.83 -3.39 -7.71
C CYS A 48 -8.58 -3.88 -9.14
N SER A 49 -7.67 -3.23 -9.87
CA SER A 49 -7.26 -3.57 -11.26
C SER A 49 -8.38 -3.59 -12.32
N THR A 50 -9.60 -3.18 -11.97
CA THR A 50 -10.79 -3.32 -12.83
C THR A 50 -11.58 -2.02 -12.99
N CYS A 51 -11.37 -1.02 -12.13
CA CYS A 51 -12.04 0.28 -12.27
C CYS A 51 -11.32 1.18 -13.27
N PRO A 52 -12.02 2.19 -13.85
CA PRO A 52 -11.43 3.12 -14.83
C PRO A 52 -10.15 3.79 -14.34
N GLN A 53 -10.07 4.10 -13.04
CA GLN A 53 -8.89 4.69 -12.44
C GLN A 53 -7.71 3.71 -12.49
N CYS A 54 -7.88 2.48 -12.00
CA CYS A 54 -6.83 1.46 -12.06
C CYS A 54 -6.36 1.17 -13.49
N THR A 55 -7.26 1.18 -14.48
CA THR A 55 -6.89 0.95 -15.88
C THR A 55 -6.21 2.16 -16.54
N ALA A 56 -6.54 3.37 -16.11
CA ALA A 56 -5.89 4.60 -16.58
C ALA A 56 -4.47 4.76 -16.00
N PHE A 57 -4.24 4.31 -14.77
CA PHE A 57 -2.94 4.33 -14.08
C PHE A 57 -2.13 3.03 -14.30
N SER A 58 -2.20 2.43 -15.49
CA SER A 58 -1.52 1.16 -15.81
C SER A 58 0.01 1.24 -15.84
N SER A 59 0.58 2.45 -15.81
CA SER A 59 1.98 2.65 -15.47
C SER A 59 2.10 2.87 -13.96
N SER A 60 2.82 1.96 -13.28
CA SER A 60 3.59 2.41 -12.12
C SER A 60 4.46 3.54 -12.65
N SER A 61 4.16 4.78 -12.28
CA SER A 61 5.04 5.90 -12.55
C SER A 61 6.37 5.61 -11.86
N ALA A 62 7.28 4.91 -12.54
CA ALA A 62 8.65 5.36 -12.56
C ALA A 62 8.53 6.80 -13.05
N ALA A 63 8.73 7.76 -12.14
CA ALA A 63 9.11 9.08 -12.59
C ALA A 63 10.30 8.86 -13.55
N PRO A 64 10.38 9.55 -14.71
CA PRO A 64 11.65 9.60 -15.39
C PRO A 64 12.70 10.02 -14.35
N ASP A 65 13.84 9.33 -14.31
CA ASP A 65 14.96 9.76 -13.49
C ASP A 65 15.27 11.22 -13.89
N GLU A 66 14.95 12.17 -13.02
CA GLU A 66 15.42 13.55 -13.13
C GLU A 66 16.89 13.51 -12.70
N ASP A 67 17.73 12.90 -13.54
CA ASP A 67 19.19 12.96 -13.44
C ASP A 67 19.67 14.28 -14.08
N GLU A 68 20.17 15.17 -13.21
CA GLU A 68 21.07 16.31 -13.43
C GLU A 68 20.68 17.45 -14.40
#